data_AF-A0A923KY85-F1
#
_entry.id   AF-A0A923KY85-F1
#
_cell.length_a   1.000
_cell.length_b   1.000
_cell.length_c   1.000
_cell.angle_alpha   90.00
_cell.angle_beta   90.00
_cell.angle_gamma   90.00
#
_symmetry.space_group_name_H-M   'P 1'
#
loop_
_entity.id
_entity.type
_entity.pdbx_description
1 polymer ?
#
loop_
_entity_poly.entity_id
_entity_poly.type
_entity_poly.pdbx_seq_one_letter_code
_entity_poly.pdbx_strand_id
1 'polypeptide(L)'
;MYQQLRAPERLFRLGQWVVAFLFAFFLIKVGASLIADLPLLSTGPQQSDFLDQRRVQQLRLQLQPLEQEIAQLQKSAELSQEQLLRSQDEYGKDKQSFDNWRAARGSTEQAENNPEVISRVRKLDEQLKKQTAISTELQQWQQKIEAQRERLQPLQEQLSALNYQADQAFQQALYQASLKTFAIRLLFVLPLLIAAIWLFRRHRNSQHWPFAWGFIFFALFAFFFELVPYLPSFGGYIRYGVGAILTFLGGKALMRALQQYLERKHQEQTAPQEERKQEIRYEKALESMAKGQCPSCERGMPGIEGAVLNYCMHCGLKTHEVCNQCGLRHNAFFPYCPACGATAAAHPRAVSGTQESKNQV
;
A
#
# COMPACT_ATOMS: atom_id res chain seq x y z
N MET A 1 -3.58 -41.27 34.33
CA MET A 1 -3.96 -39.88 33.97
C MET A 1 -4.40 -39.87 32.50
N TYR A 2 -5.59 -40.42 32.22
CA TYR A 2 -6.15 -40.49 30.86
C TYR A 2 -6.93 -39.19 30.61
N GLN A 3 -6.33 -38.27 29.85
CA GLN A 3 -7.04 -37.11 29.32
C GLN A 3 -8.13 -37.58 28.37
N GLN A 4 -9.37 -37.25 28.70
CA GLN A 4 -10.56 -37.61 27.94
C GLN A 4 -10.51 -36.98 26.55
N LEU A 5 -10.27 -37.84 25.55
CA LEU A 5 -10.45 -37.54 24.13
C LEU A 5 -11.93 -37.25 23.88
N ARG A 6 -12.32 -35.97 23.77
CA ARG A 6 -13.60 -35.56 23.15
C ARG A 6 -13.62 -34.12 22.60
N ALA A 7 -12.45 -33.57 22.22
CA ALA A 7 -12.36 -32.40 21.35
C ALA A 7 -11.88 -32.68 19.88
N PRO A 8 -12.05 -33.89 19.29
CA PRO A 8 -11.24 -34.28 18.13
C PRO A 8 -11.63 -33.57 16.82
N GLU A 9 -12.92 -33.42 16.48
CA GLU A 9 -13.29 -33.09 15.10
C GLU A 9 -12.81 -31.69 14.63
N ARG A 10 -12.90 -30.69 15.51
CA ARG A 10 -12.45 -29.33 15.17
C ARG A 10 -10.92 -29.24 15.07
N LEU A 11 -10.20 -29.95 15.95
CA LEU A 11 -8.74 -30.03 15.93
C LEU A 11 -8.22 -30.81 14.72
N PHE A 12 -8.87 -31.92 14.35
CA PHE A 12 -8.55 -32.66 13.12
C PHE A 12 -8.83 -31.82 11.86
N ARG A 13 -9.95 -31.08 11.83
CA ARG A 13 -10.25 -30.17 10.71
C ARG A 13 -9.26 -29.00 10.64
N LEU A 14 -8.85 -28.45 11.77
CA LEU A 14 -7.83 -27.42 11.85
C LEU A 14 -6.46 -27.94 11.38
N GLY A 15 -6.08 -29.15 11.81
CA GLY A 15 -4.86 -29.82 11.34
C GLY A 15 -4.87 -30.06 9.83
N GLN A 16 -5.99 -30.47 9.25
CA GLN A 16 -6.16 -30.60 7.80
C GLN A 16 -5.96 -29.26 7.07
N TRP A 17 -6.49 -28.14 7.59
CA TRP A 17 -6.24 -26.81 7.03
C TRP A 17 -4.77 -26.41 7.11
N VAL A 18 -4.09 -26.70 8.22
CA VAL A 18 -2.65 -26.44 8.36
C VAL A 18 -1.86 -27.21 7.31
N VAL A 19 -2.18 -28.49 7.09
CA VAL A 19 -1.54 -29.30 6.03
C VAL A 19 -1.79 -28.70 4.65
N ALA A 20 -3.02 -28.25 4.36
CA ALA A 20 -3.34 -27.59 3.10
C ALA A 20 -2.49 -26.33 2.86
N PHE A 21 -2.33 -25.47 3.88
CA PHE A 21 -1.51 -24.27 3.77
C PHE A 21 -0.01 -24.58 3.64
N LEU A 22 0.50 -25.57 4.38
CA LEU A 22 1.89 -26.01 4.25
C LEU A 22 2.19 -26.58 2.86
N PHE A 23 1.27 -27.40 2.33
CA PHE A 23 1.36 -27.91 0.97
C PHE A 23 1.37 -26.79 -0.06
N ALA A 24 0.46 -25.82 0.06
CA ALA A 24 0.43 -24.65 -0.80
C ALA A 24 1.73 -23.84 -0.71
N PHE A 25 2.24 -23.59 0.49
CA PHE A 25 3.50 -22.87 0.72
C PHE A 25 4.69 -23.55 0.04
N PHE A 26 4.77 -24.88 0.13
CA PHE A 26 5.83 -25.63 -0.54
C PHE A 26 5.74 -25.50 -2.06
N LEU A 27 4.55 -25.63 -2.64
CA LEU A 27 4.33 -25.43 -4.08
C LEU A 27 4.68 -24.02 -4.53
N ILE A 28 4.34 -22.99 -3.74
CA ILE A 28 4.72 -21.60 -4.02
C ILE A 28 6.25 -21.46 -4.06
N LYS A 29 6.96 -22.04 -3.09
CA LYS A 29 8.43 -21.97 -3.03
C LYS A 29 9.10 -22.67 -4.21
N VAL A 30 8.62 -23.87 -4.55
CA VAL A 30 9.15 -24.64 -5.69
C VAL A 30 8.85 -23.93 -7.01
N GLY A 31 7.62 -23.43 -7.19
CA GLY A 31 7.23 -22.67 -8.38
C GLY A 31 8.08 -21.42 -8.58
N ALA A 32 8.30 -20.64 -7.52
CA ALA A 32 9.13 -19.44 -7.58
C ALA A 32 10.60 -19.75 -7.94
N SER A 33 11.16 -20.85 -7.43
CA SER A 33 12.52 -21.29 -7.78
C SER A 33 12.61 -21.70 -9.25
N LEU A 34 11.64 -22.49 -9.72
CA LEU A 34 11.63 -22.98 -11.10
C LEU A 34 11.54 -21.84 -12.12
N ILE A 35 10.80 -20.77 -11.79
CA ILE A 35 10.62 -19.60 -12.65
C ILE A 35 11.82 -18.64 -12.58
N ALA A 36 12.50 -18.55 -11.44
CA ALA A 36 13.72 -17.76 -11.29
C ALA A 36 14.90 -18.31 -12.11
N ASP A 37 14.96 -19.64 -12.30
CA ASP A 37 16.03 -20.30 -13.06
C ASP A 37 15.85 -20.23 -14.58
N LEU A 38 14.81 -19.56 -15.11
CA LEU A 38 14.63 -19.42 -16.55
C LEU A 38 15.62 -18.38 -17.14
N PRO A 39 16.60 -18.81 -17.96
CA PRO A 39 17.61 -17.92 -18.55
C PRO A 39 17.01 -16.93 -19.58
N LEU A 40 15.76 -17.11 -20.01
CA LEU A 40 15.09 -16.17 -20.94
C LEU A 40 14.73 -14.81 -20.32
N LEU A 41 14.92 -14.62 -19.00
CA LEU A 41 14.71 -13.33 -18.34
C LEU A 41 16.00 -12.48 -18.24
N SER A 42 17.15 -12.98 -18.69
CA SER A 42 18.41 -12.27 -18.51
C SER A 42 18.56 -11.11 -19.50
N THR A 43 18.74 -9.92 -18.92
CA THR A 43 18.95 -8.60 -19.52
C THR A 43 17.77 -8.07 -20.35
N GLY A 44 16.91 -7.29 -19.68
CA GLY A 44 16.01 -6.39 -20.39
C GLY A 44 16.79 -5.42 -21.28
N PRO A 45 16.16 -4.88 -22.34
CA PRO A 45 16.79 -3.89 -23.21
C PRO A 45 17.42 -2.77 -22.37
N GLN A 46 18.61 -2.30 -22.72
CA GLN A 46 19.19 -1.11 -22.10
C GLN A 46 19.00 0.10 -23.01
N GLN A 47 18.78 1.27 -22.42
CA GLN A 47 18.59 2.51 -23.18
C GLN A 47 19.80 2.83 -24.06
N SER A 48 21.02 2.46 -23.62
CA SER A 48 22.26 2.61 -24.37
C SER A 48 22.28 1.83 -25.68
N ASP A 49 21.49 0.76 -25.80
CA ASP A 49 21.46 -0.11 -26.98
C ASP A 49 20.72 0.56 -28.15
N PHE A 50 19.82 1.50 -27.85
CA PHE A 50 18.99 2.21 -28.83
C PHE A 50 19.55 3.59 -29.19
N LEU A 51 20.59 4.04 -28.49
CA LEU A 51 21.22 5.32 -28.72
C LEU A 51 22.50 5.14 -29.53
N ASP A 52 22.59 5.79 -30.70
CA ASP A 52 23.85 5.86 -31.45
C ASP A 52 24.86 6.72 -30.69
N GLN A 53 25.63 6.06 -29.82
CA GLN A 53 26.62 6.72 -28.97
C GLN A 53 27.67 7.48 -29.78
N ARG A 54 28.01 7.01 -30.98
CA ARG A 54 29.00 7.69 -31.84
C ARG A 54 28.44 9.01 -32.34
N ARG A 55 27.20 9.03 -32.82
CA ARG A 55 26.54 10.24 -33.32
C ARG A 55 26.29 11.25 -32.20
N VAL A 56 25.88 10.78 -31.03
CA VAL A 56 25.74 11.63 -29.82
C VAL A 56 27.08 12.24 -29.42
N GLN A 57 28.16 11.46 -29.42
CA GLN A 57 29.50 11.98 -29.13
C GLN A 57 29.95 13.03 -30.16
N GLN A 58 29.69 12.82 -31.45
CA GLN A 58 30.01 13.80 -32.50
C GLN A 58 29.26 15.12 -32.29
N LEU A 59 27.96 15.07 -31.98
CA LEU A 59 27.17 16.28 -31.70
C LEU A 59 27.66 16.98 -30.42
N ARG A 60 28.00 16.22 -29.37
CA ARG A 60 28.58 16.80 -28.14
C ARG A 60 29.90 17.52 -28.39
N LEU A 61 30.77 16.95 -29.24
CA LEU A 61 32.02 17.59 -29.64
C LEU A 61 31.81 18.90 -30.41
N GLN A 62 30.68 19.06 -31.11
CA GLN A 62 30.31 20.30 -31.80
C GLN A 62 29.62 21.31 -30.87
N LEU A 63 28.81 20.84 -29.93
CA LEU A 63 28.08 21.68 -28.96
C LEU A 63 29.02 22.31 -27.91
N GLN A 64 29.93 21.52 -27.36
CA GLN A 64 30.80 21.93 -26.27
C GLN A 64 31.60 23.23 -26.54
N PRO A 65 32.25 23.43 -27.71
CA PRO A 65 32.96 24.68 -27.98
C PRO A 65 32.01 25.88 -28.12
N LEU A 66 30.82 25.69 -28.70
CA LEU A 66 29.83 26.77 -28.83
C LEU A 66 29.28 27.19 -27.45
N GLU A 67 29.00 26.23 -26.58
CA GLU A 67 28.57 26.50 -25.19
C GLU A 67 29.65 27.25 -24.40
N GLN A 68 30.92 26.87 -24.57
CA GLN A 68 32.04 27.56 -23.95
C GLN A 68 32.22 28.98 -24.49
N GLU A 69 32.08 29.19 -25.80
CA GLU A 69 32.17 30.51 -26.42
C GLU A 69 31.04 31.42 -25.93
N ILE A 70 29.80 30.92 -25.88
CA ILE A 70 28.65 31.66 -25.31
C ILE A 70 28.92 32.03 -23.85
N ALA A 71 29.42 31.11 -23.03
CA ALA A 71 29.72 31.39 -21.63
C ALA A 71 30.80 32.48 -21.47
N GLN A 72 31.82 32.51 -22.34
CA GLN A 72 32.83 33.57 -22.36
C GLN A 72 32.25 34.91 -22.78
N LEU A 73 31.41 34.93 -23.83
CA LEU A 73 30.74 36.14 -24.31
C LEU A 73 29.77 36.70 -23.25
N GLN A 74 29.05 35.83 -22.54
CA GLN A 74 28.19 36.21 -21.42
C GLN A 74 28.98 36.89 -20.31
N LYS A 75 30.14 36.34 -19.94
CA LYS A 75 31.02 36.98 -18.96
C LYS A 75 31.49 38.37 -19.39
N SER A 76 31.81 38.58 -20.67
CA SER A 76 32.14 39.93 -21.17
C SER A 76 30.95 40.88 -21.16
N ALA A 77 29.75 40.39 -21.51
CA ALA A 77 28.53 41.18 -21.46
C ALA A 77 28.18 41.60 -20.03
N GLU A 78 28.36 40.70 -19.05
CA GLU A 78 28.19 40.98 -17.63
C GLU A 78 29.13 42.09 -17.15
N LEU A 79 30.41 42.06 -17.55
CA LEU A 79 31.36 43.12 -17.22
C LEU A 79 30.94 44.48 -17.80
N SER A 80 30.53 44.54 -19.07
CA SER A 80 30.01 45.78 -19.68
C SER A 80 28.72 46.25 -19.01
N GLN A 81 27.87 45.33 -18.59
CA GLN A 81 26.64 45.64 -17.86
C GLN A 81 26.94 46.25 -16.47
N GLU A 82 27.89 45.69 -15.74
CA GLU A 82 28.36 46.27 -14.47
C GLU A 82 28.97 47.67 -14.66
N GLN A 83 29.77 47.86 -15.72
CA GLN A 83 30.34 49.18 -16.05
C GLN A 83 29.25 50.21 -16.36
N LEU A 84 28.22 49.80 -17.11
CA LEU A 84 27.08 50.66 -17.42
C LEU A 84 26.35 51.07 -16.14
N LEU A 85 26.09 50.12 -15.24
CA LEU A 85 25.44 50.39 -13.94
C LEU A 85 26.26 51.39 -13.10
N ARG A 86 27.58 51.18 -12.98
CA ARG A 86 28.46 52.12 -12.26
C ARG A 86 28.45 53.52 -12.90
N SER A 87 28.49 53.59 -14.23
CA SER A 87 28.46 54.87 -14.95
C SER A 87 27.12 55.59 -14.80
N GLN A 88 26.01 54.85 -14.72
CA GLN A 88 24.68 55.41 -14.43
C GLN A 88 24.60 55.96 -13.01
N ASP A 89 25.13 55.23 -12.03
CA ASP A 89 25.18 55.67 -10.63
C ASP A 89 26.04 56.94 -10.45
N GLU A 90 27.22 56.98 -11.07
CA GLU A 90 28.10 58.15 -11.06
C GLU A 90 27.44 59.38 -11.69
N TYR A 91 26.81 59.20 -12.85
CA TYR A 91 26.05 60.27 -13.50
C TYR A 91 24.87 60.74 -12.63
N GLY A 92 24.16 59.81 -11.98
CA GLY A 92 23.09 60.14 -11.05
C GLY A 92 23.58 60.99 -9.87
N LYS A 93 24.72 60.63 -9.27
CA LYS A 93 25.35 61.39 -8.17
C LYS A 93 25.82 62.76 -8.63
N ASP A 94 26.49 62.85 -9.78
CA ASP A 94 26.99 64.12 -10.31
C ASP A 94 25.86 65.05 -10.72
N LYS A 95 24.78 64.51 -11.31
CA LYS A 95 23.57 65.27 -11.63
C LYS A 95 22.89 65.78 -10.37
N GLN A 96 22.69 64.95 -9.35
CA GLN A 96 22.13 65.38 -8.06
C GLN A 96 23.01 66.45 -7.39
N SER A 97 24.34 66.29 -7.43
CA SER A 97 25.28 67.30 -6.91
C SER A 97 25.14 68.63 -7.67
N PHE A 98 25.03 68.58 -8.99
CA PHE A 98 24.80 69.75 -9.83
C PHE A 98 23.45 70.43 -9.54
N ASP A 99 22.38 69.66 -9.40
CA ASP A 99 21.04 70.17 -9.07
C ASP A 99 21.02 70.83 -7.69
N ASN A 100 21.64 70.21 -6.67
CA ASN A 100 21.78 70.78 -5.33
C ASN A 100 22.61 72.07 -5.33
N TRP A 101 23.72 72.10 -6.07
CA TRP A 101 24.55 73.29 -6.23
C TRP A 101 23.77 74.42 -6.92
N ARG A 102 23.00 74.10 -7.97
CA ARG A 102 22.16 75.06 -8.68
C ARG A 102 21.05 75.60 -7.78
N ALA A 103 20.43 74.76 -6.95
CA ALA A 103 19.43 75.20 -5.98
C ALA A 103 20.01 76.12 -4.89
N ALA A 104 21.23 75.85 -4.42
CA ALA A 104 21.91 76.68 -3.43
C ALA A 104 22.35 78.06 -3.97
N ARG A 105 22.73 78.14 -5.26
CA ARG A 105 23.26 79.37 -5.91
C ARG A 105 22.23 80.16 -6.73
N GLY A 106 21.20 79.49 -7.24
CA GLY A 106 20.15 80.06 -8.10
C GLY A 106 19.26 81.12 -7.44
N SER A 107 19.49 81.41 -6.16
CA SER A 107 18.87 82.52 -5.43
C SER A 107 19.54 83.88 -5.66
N THR A 108 20.69 83.96 -6.35
CA THR A 108 21.51 85.20 -6.39
C THR A 108 22.00 85.72 -7.75
N GLU A 109 22.04 84.97 -8.86
CA GLU A 109 22.57 85.46 -10.15
C GLU A 109 21.90 84.84 -11.41
N GLN A 110 21.98 85.54 -12.56
CA GLN A 110 21.51 85.09 -13.88
C GLN A 110 22.29 83.85 -14.36
N ALA A 111 21.63 82.69 -14.35
CA ALA A 111 22.26 81.38 -14.53
C ALA A 111 22.71 81.02 -15.97
N GLU A 112 22.27 81.76 -16.99
CA GLU A 112 22.38 81.32 -18.39
C GLU A 112 23.77 81.52 -19.03
N ASN A 113 24.63 82.38 -18.49
CA ASN A 113 25.98 82.64 -19.03
C ASN A 113 27.12 82.38 -18.03
N ASN A 114 26.87 81.61 -16.96
CA ASN A 114 27.91 81.32 -15.96
C ASN A 114 28.91 80.26 -16.49
N PRO A 115 30.22 80.56 -16.53
CA PRO A 115 31.24 79.62 -17.02
C PRO A 115 31.30 78.31 -16.22
N GLU A 116 30.93 78.32 -14.93
CA GLU A 116 30.89 77.12 -14.10
C GLU A 116 29.73 76.19 -14.49
N VAL A 117 28.56 76.73 -14.88
CA VAL A 117 27.43 75.93 -15.38
C VAL A 117 27.82 75.20 -16.66
N ILE A 118 28.45 75.91 -17.60
CA ILE A 118 28.92 75.35 -18.87
C ILE A 118 29.92 74.21 -18.61
N SER A 119 30.85 74.38 -17.66
CA SER A 119 31.84 73.35 -17.32
C SER A 119 31.20 72.06 -16.76
N ARG A 120 30.19 72.20 -15.89
CA ARG A 120 29.48 71.06 -15.27
C ARG A 120 28.57 70.35 -16.26
N VAL A 121 27.89 71.10 -17.13
CA VAL A 121 27.09 70.53 -18.23
C VAL A 121 27.99 69.74 -19.18
N ARG A 122 29.16 70.26 -19.58
CA ARG A 122 30.12 69.50 -20.40
C ARG A 122 30.56 68.20 -19.72
N LYS A 123 30.80 68.20 -18.40
CA LYS A 123 31.15 66.99 -17.65
C LYS A 123 30.03 65.94 -17.72
N LEU A 124 28.77 66.36 -17.55
CA LEU A 124 27.61 65.48 -17.66
C LEU A 124 27.42 64.95 -19.10
N ASP A 125 27.62 65.78 -20.11
CA ASP A 125 27.57 65.37 -21.53
C ASP A 125 28.67 64.34 -21.87
N GLU A 126 29.88 64.53 -21.35
CA GLU A 126 30.97 63.56 -21.48
C GLU A 126 30.64 62.22 -20.81
N GLN A 127 30.01 62.24 -19.63
CA GLN A 127 29.53 61.02 -18.97
C GLN A 127 28.42 60.33 -19.77
N LEU A 128 27.48 61.09 -20.34
CA LEU A 128 26.41 60.53 -21.18
C LEU A 128 26.95 59.89 -22.46
N LYS A 129 27.97 60.50 -23.09
CA LYS A 129 28.69 59.91 -24.23
C LYS A 129 29.37 58.59 -23.84
N LYS A 130 30.00 58.53 -22.67
CA LYS A 130 30.59 57.27 -22.14
C LYS A 130 29.52 56.20 -21.92
N GLN A 131 28.38 56.54 -21.33
CA GLN A 131 27.27 55.59 -21.15
C GLN A 131 26.77 55.03 -22.48
N THR A 132 26.62 55.88 -23.50
CA THR A 132 26.17 55.46 -24.84
C THR A 132 27.20 54.55 -25.52
N ALA A 133 28.49 54.82 -25.32
CA ALA A 133 29.55 53.93 -25.80
C ALA A 133 29.48 52.54 -25.13
N ILE A 134 29.35 52.49 -23.80
CA ILE A 134 29.23 51.23 -23.05
C ILE A 134 27.95 50.47 -23.43
N SER A 135 26.82 51.17 -23.63
CA SER A 135 25.57 50.52 -24.04
C SER A 135 25.67 49.93 -25.45
N THR A 136 26.35 50.61 -26.36
CA THR A 136 26.60 50.11 -27.72
C THR A 136 27.50 48.87 -27.68
N GLU A 137 28.53 48.89 -26.83
CA GLU A 137 29.40 47.72 -26.61
C GLU A 137 28.60 46.53 -26.04
N LEU A 138 27.74 46.76 -25.05
CA LEU A 138 26.86 45.73 -24.49
C LEU A 138 25.94 45.13 -25.56
N GLN A 139 25.35 45.96 -26.43
CA GLN A 139 24.52 45.49 -27.54
C GLN A 139 25.32 44.62 -28.53
N GLN A 140 26.58 44.98 -28.82
CA GLN A 140 27.45 44.15 -29.67
C GLN A 140 27.74 42.79 -29.03
N TRP A 141 27.98 42.75 -27.71
CA TRP A 141 28.14 41.48 -27.00
C TRP A 141 26.87 40.63 -27.05
N GLN A 142 25.70 41.23 -26.85
CA GLN A 142 24.42 40.53 -26.95
C GLN A 142 24.15 39.97 -28.36
N GLN A 143 24.46 40.73 -29.41
CA GLN A 143 24.33 40.26 -30.80
C GLN A 143 25.25 39.06 -31.09
N LYS A 144 26.48 39.08 -30.57
CA LYS A 144 27.40 37.93 -30.69
C LYS A 144 26.88 36.70 -29.97
N ILE A 145 26.30 36.86 -28.77
CA ILE A 145 25.68 35.75 -28.02
C ILE A 145 24.52 35.16 -28.83
N GLU A 146 23.64 36.00 -29.37
CA GLU A 146 22.47 35.52 -30.12
C GLU A 146 22.88 34.80 -31.41
N ALA A 147 23.87 35.33 -32.14
CA ALA A 147 24.41 34.67 -33.33
C ALA A 147 25.01 33.28 -33.02
N GLN A 148 25.62 33.10 -31.85
CA GLN A 148 26.11 31.79 -31.43
C GLN A 148 24.98 30.86 -30.96
N ARG A 149 23.93 31.40 -30.34
CA ARG A 149 22.72 30.64 -29.96
C ARG A 149 21.99 30.10 -31.18
N GLU A 150 21.85 30.89 -32.24
CA GLU A 150 21.25 30.46 -33.51
C GLU A 150 21.98 29.26 -34.12
N ARG A 151 23.32 29.19 -33.96
CA ARG A 151 24.13 28.04 -34.42
C ARG A 151 23.98 26.81 -33.52
N LEU A 152 23.76 27.03 -32.23
CA LEU A 152 23.66 25.98 -31.22
C LEU A 152 22.28 25.29 -31.23
N GLN A 153 21.20 26.04 -31.48
CA GLN A 153 19.82 25.54 -31.54
C GLN A 153 19.64 24.28 -32.41
N PRO A 154 20.02 24.25 -33.70
CA PRO A 154 19.80 23.07 -34.54
C PRO A 154 20.59 21.85 -34.05
N LEU A 155 21.76 22.04 -33.44
CA LEU A 155 22.55 20.94 -32.88
C LEU A 155 21.88 20.35 -31.62
N GLN A 156 21.31 21.20 -30.77
CA GLN A 156 20.52 20.75 -29.62
C GLN A 156 19.23 20.04 -30.05
N GLU A 157 18.54 20.54 -31.08
CA GLU A 157 17.35 19.90 -31.66
C GLU A 157 17.68 18.53 -32.25
N GLN A 158 18.81 18.38 -32.95
CA GLN A 158 19.24 17.09 -33.45
C GLN A 158 19.56 16.10 -32.32
N LEU A 159 20.20 16.58 -31.25
CA LEU A 159 20.51 15.77 -30.07
C LEU A 159 19.22 15.33 -29.35
N SER A 160 18.26 16.24 -29.18
CA SER A 160 16.97 15.94 -28.55
C SER A 160 16.13 14.99 -29.41
N ALA A 161 16.13 15.15 -30.73
CA ALA A 161 15.48 14.24 -31.66
C ALA A 161 16.07 12.81 -31.60
N LEU A 162 17.40 12.68 -31.54
CA LEU A 162 18.07 11.39 -31.37
C LEU A 162 17.69 10.71 -30.05
N ASN A 163 17.70 11.46 -28.94
CA ASN A 163 17.29 10.94 -27.64
C ASN A 163 15.81 10.54 -27.62
N TYR A 164 14.94 11.33 -28.26
CA TYR A 164 13.51 11.05 -28.35
C TYR A 164 13.24 9.77 -29.15
N GLN A 165 13.91 9.59 -30.30
CA GLN A 165 13.80 8.37 -31.10
C GLN A 165 14.32 7.14 -30.33
N ALA A 166 15.45 7.29 -29.63
CA ALA A 166 16.00 6.21 -28.81
C ALA A 166 15.07 5.84 -27.66
N ASP A 167 14.45 6.82 -26.98
CA ASP A 167 13.47 6.58 -25.93
C ASP A 167 12.23 5.87 -26.48
N GLN A 168 11.66 6.32 -27.61
CA GLN A 168 10.53 5.63 -28.24
C GLN A 168 10.85 4.16 -28.58
N ALA A 169 12.02 3.90 -29.17
CA ALA A 169 12.45 2.54 -29.50
C ALA A 169 12.66 1.69 -28.24
N PHE A 170 13.24 2.27 -27.19
CA PHE A 170 13.43 1.64 -25.89
C PHE A 170 12.11 1.28 -25.22
N GLN A 171 11.12 2.19 -25.20
CA GLN A 171 9.79 1.91 -24.65
C GLN A 171 9.09 0.77 -25.41
N GLN A 172 9.21 0.75 -26.75
CA GLN A 172 8.67 -0.35 -27.56
C GLN A 172 9.36 -1.68 -27.25
N ALA A 173 10.68 -1.68 -27.08
CA ALA A 173 11.43 -2.87 -26.73
C ALA A 173 11.09 -3.38 -25.31
N LEU A 174 10.93 -2.48 -24.35
CA LEU A 174 10.47 -2.82 -22.99
C LEU A 174 9.08 -3.44 -23.03
N TYR A 175 8.15 -2.86 -23.79
CA TYR A 175 6.81 -3.41 -23.94
C TYR A 175 6.86 -4.82 -24.53
N GLN A 176 7.61 -5.05 -25.60
CA GLN A 176 7.78 -6.38 -26.19
C GLN A 176 8.44 -7.39 -25.24
N ALA A 177 9.48 -6.98 -24.51
CA ALA A 177 10.13 -7.82 -23.51
C ALA A 177 9.18 -8.20 -22.36
N SER A 178 8.37 -7.24 -21.91
CA SER A 178 7.36 -7.48 -20.88
C SER A 178 6.26 -8.45 -21.37
N LEU A 179 5.80 -8.30 -22.62
CA LEU A 179 4.84 -9.21 -23.25
C LEU A 179 5.39 -10.63 -23.39
N LYS A 180 6.64 -10.79 -23.82
CA LYS A 180 7.29 -12.11 -23.92
C LYS A 180 7.37 -12.77 -22.56
N THR A 181 7.81 -12.03 -21.54
CA THR A 181 7.90 -12.52 -20.16
C THR A 181 6.52 -12.92 -19.64
N PHE A 182 5.50 -12.09 -19.88
CA PHE A 182 4.12 -12.37 -19.53
C PHE A 182 3.59 -13.62 -20.24
N ALA A 183 3.83 -13.77 -21.55
CA ALA A 183 3.39 -14.92 -22.33
C ALA A 183 4.01 -16.23 -21.84
N ILE A 184 5.31 -16.22 -21.52
CA ILE A 184 6.00 -17.38 -20.94
C ILE A 184 5.35 -17.73 -19.60
N ARG A 185 5.18 -16.76 -18.69
CA ARG A 185 4.52 -17.04 -17.40
C ARG A 185 3.08 -17.50 -17.54
N LEU A 186 2.34 -16.92 -18.47
CA LEU A 186 0.96 -17.33 -18.77
C LEU A 186 0.92 -18.79 -19.22
N LEU A 187 1.86 -19.23 -20.05
CA LEU A 187 1.96 -20.62 -20.49
C LEU A 187 2.13 -21.60 -19.32
N PHE A 188 2.83 -21.20 -18.26
CA PHE A 188 3.00 -22.02 -17.04
C PHE A 188 1.83 -21.91 -16.07
N VAL A 189 1.25 -20.72 -15.86
CA VAL A 189 0.18 -20.49 -14.87
C VAL A 189 -1.19 -20.95 -15.38
N LEU A 190 -1.46 -20.83 -16.68
CA LEU A 190 -2.73 -21.24 -17.28
C LEU A 190 -3.09 -22.72 -17.07
N PRO A 191 -2.19 -23.71 -17.30
CA PRO A 191 -2.50 -25.11 -17.01
C PRO A 191 -2.72 -25.36 -15.51
N LEU A 192 -2.01 -24.64 -14.63
CA LEU A 192 -2.23 -24.72 -13.17
C LEU A 192 -3.62 -24.21 -12.79
N LEU A 193 -4.09 -23.12 -13.39
CA LEU A 193 -5.43 -22.58 -13.17
C LEU A 193 -6.52 -23.53 -13.67
N ILE A 194 -6.33 -24.12 -14.86
CA ILE A 194 -7.26 -25.12 -15.39
C ILE A 194 -7.35 -26.33 -14.45
N ALA A 195 -6.20 -26.83 -14.00
CA ALA A 195 -6.14 -27.92 -13.02
C ALA A 195 -6.84 -27.55 -11.70
N ALA A 196 -6.68 -26.30 -11.23
CA ALA A 196 -7.32 -25.83 -10.00
C ALA A 196 -8.85 -25.75 -10.13
N ILE A 197 -9.35 -25.23 -11.26
CA ILE A 197 -10.79 -25.19 -11.56
C ILE A 197 -11.36 -26.61 -11.64
N TRP A 198 -10.64 -27.53 -12.29
CA TRP A 198 -11.04 -28.93 -12.38
C TRP A 198 -11.08 -29.62 -11.00
N LEU A 199 -10.03 -29.43 -10.19
CA LEU A 199 -9.98 -29.96 -8.83
C LEU A 199 -11.09 -29.39 -7.95
N PHE A 200 -11.38 -28.09 -8.07
CA PHE A 200 -12.47 -27.46 -7.33
C PHE A 200 -13.83 -28.07 -7.69
N ARG A 201 -14.08 -28.32 -8.99
CA ARG A 201 -15.37 -28.88 -9.44
C ARG A 201 -15.54 -30.34 -9.02
N ARG A 202 -14.48 -31.15 -9.08
CA ARG A 202 -14.57 -32.62 -8.90
C ARG A 202 -14.20 -33.11 -7.49
N HIS A 203 -13.24 -32.47 -6.82
CA HIS A 203 -12.60 -33.03 -5.60
C HIS A 203 -12.82 -32.22 -4.31
N ARG A 204 -13.61 -31.12 -4.34
CA ARG A 204 -13.83 -30.25 -3.16
C ARG A 204 -14.40 -30.96 -1.91
N ASN A 205 -15.17 -32.03 -2.09
CA ASN A 205 -15.79 -32.80 -1.01
C ASN A 205 -15.19 -34.21 -0.84
N SER A 206 -14.07 -34.49 -1.52
CA SER A 206 -13.42 -35.80 -1.42
C SER A 206 -12.63 -35.95 -0.12
N GLN A 207 -12.24 -37.17 0.24
CA GLN A 207 -11.43 -37.43 1.43
C GLN A 207 -10.10 -36.65 1.43
N HIS A 208 -9.56 -36.35 0.25
CA HIS A 208 -8.33 -35.58 0.04
C HIS A 208 -8.58 -34.08 -0.18
N TRP A 209 -9.71 -33.55 0.30
CA TRP A 209 -10.07 -32.14 0.17
C TRP A 209 -8.96 -31.14 0.61
N PRO A 210 -8.10 -31.41 1.62
CA PRO A 210 -7.08 -30.44 2.03
C PRO A 210 -6.05 -30.17 0.93
N PHE A 211 -5.64 -31.20 0.19
CA PHE A 211 -4.71 -31.03 -0.94
C PHE A 211 -5.36 -30.29 -2.10
N ALA A 212 -6.64 -30.54 -2.36
CA ALA A 212 -7.40 -29.82 -3.37
C ALA A 212 -7.46 -28.32 -3.08
N TRP A 213 -7.80 -27.96 -1.83
CA TRP A 213 -7.80 -26.56 -1.39
C TRP A 213 -6.40 -25.95 -1.37
N GLY A 214 -5.38 -26.69 -0.92
CA GLY A 214 -3.99 -26.26 -0.98
C GLY A 214 -3.54 -25.91 -2.41
N PHE A 215 -3.87 -26.76 -3.38
CA PHE A 215 -3.58 -26.49 -4.79
C PHE A 215 -4.35 -25.27 -5.33
N ILE A 216 -5.61 -25.07 -4.92
CA ILE A 216 -6.40 -23.88 -5.28
C ILE A 216 -5.75 -22.61 -4.73
N PHE A 217 -5.32 -22.61 -3.47
CA PHE A 217 -4.60 -21.45 -2.90
C PHE A 217 -3.30 -21.18 -3.62
N PHE A 218 -2.53 -22.22 -3.94
CA PHE A 218 -1.32 -22.09 -4.75
C PHE A 218 -1.60 -21.48 -6.12
N ALA A 219 -2.60 -21.99 -6.86
CA ALA A 219 -2.93 -21.48 -8.19
C ALA A 219 -3.45 -20.04 -8.16
N LEU A 220 -4.28 -19.69 -7.17
CA LEU A 220 -4.71 -18.30 -6.95
C LEU A 220 -3.51 -17.40 -6.61
N PHE A 221 -2.60 -17.87 -5.77
CA PHE A 221 -1.39 -17.12 -5.42
C PHE A 221 -0.51 -16.90 -6.66
N ALA A 222 -0.21 -17.94 -7.43
CA ALA A 222 0.55 -17.85 -8.67
C ALA A 222 -0.11 -16.87 -9.66
N PHE A 223 -1.44 -16.91 -9.79
CA PHE A 223 -2.14 -15.94 -10.63
C PHE A 223 -1.96 -14.49 -10.13
N PHE A 224 -2.25 -14.19 -8.86
CA PHE A 224 -2.24 -12.80 -8.36
C PHE A 224 -0.85 -12.23 -8.10
N PHE A 225 0.12 -13.06 -7.72
CA PHE A 225 1.44 -12.61 -7.28
C PHE A 225 2.54 -12.90 -8.30
N GLU A 226 2.36 -13.88 -9.18
CA GLU A 226 3.39 -14.26 -10.15
C GLU A 226 3.03 -13.89 -11.59
N LEU A 227 1.74 -13.93 -11.96
CA LEU A 227 1.29 -13.52 -13.30
C LEU A 227 0.91 -12.04 -13.36
N VAL A 228 0.04 -11.59 -12.45
CA VAL A 228 -0.55 -10.24 -12.49
C VAL A 228 0.48 -9.10 -12.41
N PRO A 229 1.57 -9.13 -11.62
CA PRO A 229 2.53 -8.03 -11.56
C PRO A 229 3.24 -7.72 -12.89
N TYR A 230 3.24 -8.65 -13.84
CA TYR A 230 3.93 -8.51 -15.12
C TYR A 230 2.99 -8.13 -16.28
N LEU A 231 1.74 -7.81 -15.96
CA LEU A 231 0.79 -7.31 -16.93
C LEU A 231 1.16 -5.84 -17.28
N PRO A 232 1.43 -5.50 -18.56
CA PRO A 232 2.10 -4.26 -18.98
C PRO A 232 1.45 -2.91 -18.61
N SER A 233 0.30 -2.90 -17.92
CA SER A 233 -0.39 -1.65 -17.55
C SER A 233 -1.42 -1.82 -16.43
N PHE A 234 -2.05 -3.00 -16.28
CA PHE A 234 -3.18 -3.20 -15.34
C PHE A 234 -2.88 -4.12 -14.14
N GLY A 235 -1.64 -4.59 -13.99
CA GLY A 235 -1.28 -5.57 -12.96
C GLY A 235 -1.64 -5.11 -11.54
N GLY A 236 -1.20 -3.91 -11.16
CA GLY A 236 -1.49 -3.33 -9.85
C GLY A 236 -2.99 -3.14 -9.60
N TYR A 237 -3.71 -2.54 -10.56
CA TYR A 237 -5.12 -2.22 -10.41
C TYR A 237 -6.00 -3.46 -10.19
N ILE A 238 -5.76 -4.54 -10.94
CA ILE A 238 -6.52 -5.79 -10.77
C ILE A 238 -6.22 -6.41 -9.40
N ARG A 239 -4.95 -6.47 -9.01
CA ARG A 239 -4.53 -7.06 -7.73
C ARG A 239 -5.14 -6.33 -6.54
N TYR A 240 -4.99 -5.01 -6.50
CA TYR A 240 -5.50 -4.19 -5.39
C TYR A 240 -7.03 -4.08 -5.42
N GLY A 241 -7.64 -4.01 -6.61
CA GLY A 241 -9.09 -3.99 -6.77
C GLY A 241 -9.77 -5.27 -6.26
N VAL A 242 -9.27 -6.44 -6.67
CA VAL A 242 -9.81 -7.72 -6.17
C VAL A 242 -9.56 -7.86 -4.67
N GLY A 243 -8.37 -7.48 -4.17
CA GLY A 243 -8.06 -7.49 -2.75
C GLY A 243 -9.01 -6.61 -1.92
N ALA A 244 -9.33 -5.41 -2.41
CA ALA A 244 -10.29 -4.51 -1.78
C ALA A 244 -11.70 -5.10 -1.74
N ILE A 245 -12.17 -5.68 -2.85
CA ILE A 245 -13.49 -6.33 -2.92
C ILE A 245 -13.58 -7.52 -1.94
N LEU A 246 -12.57 -8.41 -1.94
CA LEU A 246 -12.54 -9.55 -1.04
C LEU A 246 -12.52 -9.13 0.43
N THR A 247 -11.76 -8.09 0.76
CA THR A 247 -11.69 -7.55 2.13
C THR A 247 -13.04 -6.95 2.55
N PHE A 248 -13.67 -6.17 1.67
CA PHE A 248 -14.98 -5.57 1.94
C PHE A 248 -16.07 -6.63 2.13
N LEU A 249 -16.15 -7.61 1.22
CA LEU A 249 -17.11 -8.71 1.31
C LEU A 249 -16.85 -9.59 2.54
N GLY A 250 -15.59 -9.91 2.81
CA GLY A 250 -15.17 -10.68 3.98
C GLY A 250 -15.51 -9.95 5.29
N GLY A 251 -15.20 -8.66 5.39
CA GLY A 251 -15.56 -7.83 6.53
C GLY A 251 -17.08 -7.76 6.73
N LYS A 252 -17.86 -7.57 5.66
CA LYS A 252 -19.33 -7.56 5.72
C LYS A 252 -19.90 -8.89 6.19
N ALA A 253 -19.35 -10.01 5.71
CA ALA A 253 -19.78 -11.35 6.12
C ALA A 253 -19.44 -11.61 7.60
N LEU A 254 -18.25 -11.23 8.05
CA LEU A 254 -17.82 -11.36 9.44
C LEU A 254 -18.71 -10.55 10.39
N MET A 255 -19.00 -9.30 10.03
CA MET A 255 -19.86 -8.44 10.83
C MET A 255 -21.29 -9.00 10.94
N ARG A 256 -21.86 -9.51 9.84
CA ARG A 256 -23.17 -10.17 9.87
C ARG A 256 -23.17 -11.43 10.74
N ALA A 257 -22.14 -12.26 10.64
CA ALA A 257 -22.02 -13.47 11.46
C ALA A 257 -21.91 -13.12 12.96
N LEU A 258 -21.17 -12.07 13.30
CA LEU A 258 -21.06 -11.57 14.68
C LEU A 258 -22.39 -11.04 15.20
N GLN A 259 -23.13 -10.27 14.39
CA GLN A 259 -24.45 -9.76 14.76
C GLN A 259 -25.44 -10.90 15.02
N GLN A 260 -25.53 -11.87 14.09
CA GLN A 260 -26.38 -13.05 14.27
C GLN A 260 -26.01 -13.87 15.51
N TYR A 261 -24.72 -13.97 15.82
CA TYR A 261 -24.26 -14.63 17.04
C TYR A 261 -24.73 -13.89 18.29
N LEU A 262 -24.58 -12.56 18.33
CA LEU A 262 -25.01 -11.72 19.45
C LEU A 262 -26.54 -11.74 19.64
N GLU A 263 -27.31 -11.72 18.56
CA GLU A 263 -28.77 -11.83 18.60
C GLU A 263 -29.24 -13.16 19.20
N ARG A 264 -28.67 -14.28 18.76
CA ARG A 264 -28.96 -15.61 19.35
C ARG A 264 -28.64 -15.62 20.85
N LYS A 265 -27.50 -15.05 21.23
CA LYS A 265 -27.09 -14.94 22.64
C LYS A 265 -28.01 -14.05 23.47
N HIS A 266 -28.56 -13.00 22.88
CA HIS A 266 -29.54 -12.16 23.55
C HIS A 266 -30.85 -12.92 23.78
N GLN A 267 -31.33 -13.66 22.78
CA GLN A 267 -32.54 -14.50 22.89
C GLN A 267 -32.39 -15.59 23.97
N GLU A 268 -31.23 -16.26 24.03
CA GLU A 268 -30.88 -17.22 25.08
C GLU A 268 -30.94 -16.61 26.50
N GLN A 269 -30.70 -15.31 26.65
CA GLN A 269 -30.73 -14.64 27.97
C GLN A 269 -32.14 -14.27 28.44
N THR A 270 -33.05 -14.00 27.50
CA THR A 270 -34.44 -13.61 27.79
C THR A 270 -35.40 -14.79 28.05
N ALA A 271 -35.02 -16.01 27.68
CA ALA A 271 -35.85 -17.20 27.87
C ALA A 271 -36.03 -17.61 29.36
N PRO A 272 -37.10 -18.33 29.74
CA PRO A 272 -37.31 -18.80 31.12
C PRO A 272 -36.23 -19.80 31.58
N GLN A 273 -35.99 -19.88 32.90
CA GLN A 273 -34.83 -20.58 33.49
C GLN A 273 -34.83 -22.10 33.24
N GLU A 274 -36.00 -22.73 33.18
CA GLU A 274 -36.14 -24.19 33.05
C GLU A 274 -35.87 -24.69 31.62
N GLU A 275 -36.27 -23.94 30.59
CA GLU A 275 -35.94 -24.24 29.19
C GLU A 275 -34.44 -24.06 28.92
N ARG A 276 -33.83 -23.00 29.47
CA ARG A 276 -32.40 -22.69 29.30
C ARG A 276 -31.47 -23.78 29.84
N LYS A 277 -31.83 -24.46 30.93
CA LYS A 277 -31.01 -25.57 31.47
C LYS A 277 -31.02 -26.79 30.56
N GLN A 278 -32.11 -27.02 29.84
CA GLN A 278 -32.27 -28.19 28.95
C GLN A 278 -31.52 -28.00 27.62
N GLU A 279 -31.41 -26.76 27.13
CA GLU A 279 -30.68 -26.45 25.89
C GLU A 279 -29.15 -26.41 26.06
N ILE A 280 -28.66 -26.14 27.27
CA ILE A 280 -27.22 -26.10 27.55
C ILE A 280 -26.67 -27.53 27.53
N ARG A 281 -25.88 -27.84 26.50
CA ARG A 281 -25.13 -29.11 26.42
C ARG A 281 -24.27 -29.33 27.67
N TYR A 282 -24.40 -30.51 28.27
CA TYR A 282 -23.65 -30.95 29.46
C TYR A 282 -22.14 -30.68 29.38
N GLU A 283 -21.50 -31.00 28.25
CA GLU A 283 -20.06 -30.79 28.06
C GLU A 283 -19.68 -29.31 28.12
N LYS A 284 -20.48 -28.43 27.48
CA LYS A 284 -20.29 -26.98 27.53
C LYS A 284 -20.46 -26.45 28.95
N ALA A 285 -21.42 -27.00 29.70
CA ALA A 285 -21.65 -26.61 31.09
C ALA A 285 -20.43 -26.88 31.98
N LEU A 286 -19.83 -28.06 31.85
CA LEU A 286 -18.64 -28.44 32.61
C LEU A 286 -17.41 -27.62 32.21
N GLU A 287 -17.20 -27.39 30.92
CA GLU A 287 -16.05 -26.62 30.43
C GLU A 287 -16.10 -25.15 30.90
N SER A 288 -17.27 -24.51 30.80
CA SER A 288 -17.46 -23.14 31.29
C SER A 288 -17.28 -23.05 32.81
N MET A 289 -17.82 -24.01 33.56
CA MET A 289 -17.67 -24.08 35.03
C MET A 289 -16.20 -24.26 35.45
N ALA A 290 -15.45 -25.11 34.75
CA ALA A 290 -14.01 -25.31 34.99
C ALA A 290 -13.19 -24.02 34.74
N LYS A 291 -13.65 -23.17 33.81
CA LYS A 291 -13.05 -21.85 33.51
C LYS A 291 -13.58 -20.72 34.42
N GLY A 292 -14.43 -21.01 35.41
CA GLY A 292 -15.04 -20.02 36.29
C GLY A 292 -16.06 -19.10 35.60
N GLN A 293 -16.65 -19.55 34.49
CA GLN A 293 -17.60 -18.79 33.68
C GLN A 293 -18.99 -19.40 33.72
N CYS A 294 -20.03 -18.58 33.63
CA CYS A 294 -21.40 -19.07 33.53
C CYS A 294 -21.65 -19.72 32.15
N PRO A 295 -22.21 -20.95 32.05
CA PRO A 295 -22.39 -21.65 30.78
C PRO A 295 -23.50 -21.08 29.90
N SER A 296 -24.35 -20.22 30.47
CA SER A 296 -25.39 -19.49 29.73
C SER A 296 -24.85 -18.16 29.21
N CYS A 297 -24.41 -17.25 30.10
CA CYS A 297 -24.00 -15.90 29.71
C CYS A 297 -22.50 -15.73 29.42
N GLU A 298 -21.68 -16.76 29.63
CA GLU A 298 -20.23 -16.80 29.36
C GLU A 298 -19.41 -15.72 30.10
N ARG A 299 -20.04 -15.00 31.03
CA ARG A 299 -19.38 -14.04 31.91
C ARG A 299 -18.69 -14.75 33.06
N GLY A 300 -17.56 -14.21 33.49
CA GLY A 300 -16.87 -14.66 34.69
C GLY A 300 -17.78 -14.59 35.90
N MET A 301 -17.69 -15.59 36.77
CA MET A 301 -18.41 -15.63 38.04
C MET A 301 -17.40 -15.41 39.17
N PRO A 302 -17.05 -14.15 39.49
CA PRO A 302 -16.15 -13.88 40.59
C PRO A 302 -16.78 -14.42 41.89
N GLY A 303 -16.00 -15.16 42.67
CA GLY A 303 -16.37 -15.52 44.02
C GLY A 303 -16.40 -14.27 44.88
N ILE A 304 -17.48 -14.09 45.65
CA ILE A 304 -17.52 -13.08 46.71
C ILE A 304 -16.91 -13.74 47.94
N GLU A 305 -15.90 -13.12 48.55
CA GLU A 305 -15.24 -13.66 49.75
C GLU A 305 -16.27 -13.94 50.84
N GLY A 306 -16.30 -15.20 51.31
CA GLY A 306 -17.22 -15.65 52.35
C GLY A 306 -18.64 -16.04 51.89
N ALA A 307 -18.99 -15.91 50.60
CA ALA A 307 -20.35 -16.24 50.12
C ALA A 307 -20.37 -17.45 49.16
N VAL A 308 -21.25 -18.42 49.46
CA VAL A 308 -21.51 -19.59 48.60
C VAL A 308 -22.57 -19.23 47.55
N LEU A 309 -22.14 -18.95 46.33
CA LEU A 309 -23.04 -18.59 45.22
C LEU A 309 -23.58 -19.84 44.53
N ASN A 310 -24.91 -20.03 44.57
CA ASN A 310 -25.58 -21.14 43.87
C ASN A 310 -26.21 -20.71 42.53
N TYR A 311 -26.30 -19.40 42.30
CA TYR A 311 -26.88 -18.80 41.11
C TYR A 311 -25.89 -17.80 40.48
N CYS A 312 -25.96 -17.65 39.17
CA CYS A 312 -25.21 -16.64 38.45
C CYS A 312 -25.84 -15.25 38.66
N MET A 313 -25.06 -14.28 39.14
CA MET A 313 -25.52 -12.90 39.37
C MET A 313 -25.92 -12.14 38.09
N HIS A 314 -25.46 -12.58 36.91
CA HIS A 314 -25.71 -11.89 35.64
C HIS A 314 -26.95 -12.39 34.90
N CYS A 315 -27.35 -13.65 35.10
CA CYS A 315 -28.46 -14.26 34.35
C CYS A 315 -29.41 -15.10 35.20
N GLY A 316 -29.14 -15.26 36.49
CA GLY A 316 -29.99 -16.03 37.41
C GLY A 316 -29.93 -17.54 37.23
N LEU A 317 -29.04 -18.09 36.39
CA LEU A 317 -28.91 -19.53 36.18
C LEU A 317 -28.44 -20.23 37.46
N LYS A 318 -29.10 -21.33 37.87
CA LYS A 318 -28.63 -22.20 38.96
C LYS A 318 -27.38 -22.94 38.50
N THR A 319 -26.23 -22.65 39.10
CA THR A 319 -24.93 -23.24 38.73
C THR A 319 -24.51 -24.35 39.69
N HIS A 320 -24.91 -24.23 40.95
CA HIS A 320 -24.65 -25.23 41.98
C HIS A 320 -25.93 -25.59 42.71
N GLU A 321 -26.00 -26.82 43.16
CA GLU A 321 -27.09 -27.30 44.00
C GLU A 321 -26.59 -28.18 45.13
N VAL A 322 -27.41 -28.30 46.16
CA VAL A 322 -27.12 -29.13 47.32
C VAL A 322 -27.94 -30.40 47.18
N CYS A 323 -27.30 -31.55 47.34
CA CYS A 323 -28.00 -32.83 47.29
C CYS A 323 -28.91 -33.00 48.51
N ASN A 324 -30.18 -33.31 48.29
CA ASN A 324 -31.14 -33.51 49.38
C ASN A 324 -30.90 -34.80 50.19
N GLN A 325 -30.12 -35.76 49.67
CA GLN A 325 -29.82 -37.02 50.36
C GLN A 325 -28.55 -36.97 51.21
N CYS A 326 -27.49 -36.33 50.71
CA CYS A 326 -26.18 -36.32 51.39
C CYS A 326 -25.66 -34.93 51.76
N GLY A 327 -26.36 -33.86 51.39
CA GLY A 327 -25.98 -32.47 51.71
C GLY A 327 -24.78 -31.94 50.93
N LEU A 328 -24.18 -32.70 50.01
CA LEU A 328 -23.03 -32.22 49.23
C LEU A 328 -23.46 -31.14 48.21
N ARG A 329 -22.75 -30.01 48.19
CA ARG A 329 -22.85 -29.01 47.12
C ARG A 329 -22.10 -29.48 45.88
N HIS A 330 -22.80 -29.64 44.76
CA HIS A 330 -22.22 -30.03 43.49
C HIS A 330 -22.74 -29.16 42.34
N ASN A 331 -22.18 -29.36 41.15
CA ASN A 331 -22.61 -28.69 39.93
C ASN A 331 -24.05 -29.10 39.60
N ALA A 332 -24.93 -28.12 39.36
CA ALA A 332 -26.35 -28.34 39.06
C ALA A 332 -26.59 -29.02 37.70
N PHE A 333 -25.56 -29.11 36.85
CA PHE A 333 -25.62 -29.82 35.57
C PHE A 333 -25.27 -31.31 35.67
N PHE A 334 -24.85 -31.81 36.84
CA PHE A 334 -24.59 -33.24 37.01
C PHE A 334 -25.91 -34.03 37.08
N PRO A 335 -26.11 -35.04 36.20
CA PRO A 335 -27.32 -35.87 36.26
C PRO A 335 -27.46 -36.65 37.58
N TYR A 336 -26.32 -36.97 38.21
CA TYR A 336 -26.21 -37.73 39.45
C TYR A 336 -25.30 -37.02 40.45
N CYS A 337 -25.62 -37.13 41.74
CA CYS A 337 -24.77 -36.63 42.80
C CYS A 337 -23.41 -37.35 42.80
N PRO A 338 -22.28 -36.64 42.79
CA PRO A 338 -20.95 -37.27 42.77
C PRO A 338 -20.59 -37.98 44.09
N ALA A 339 -21.30 -37.73 45.19
CA ALA A 339 -21.06 -38.39 46.48
C ALA A 339 -21.94 -39.63 46.71
N CYS A 340 -23.23 -39.57 46.41
CA CYS A 340 -24.18 -40.65 46.74
C CYS A 340 -24.92 -41.26 45.53
N GLY A 341 -24.71 -40.74 44.31
CA GLY A 341 -25.36 -41.27 43.10
C GLY A 341 -26.84 -40.93 42.96
N ALA A 342 -27.43 -40.16 43.88
CA ALA A 342 -28.82 -39.71 43.79
C ALA A 342 -29.08 -38.91 42.50
N THR A 343 -30.21 -39.16 41.84
CA THR A 343 -30.62 -38.37 40.67
C THR A 343 -31.03 -36.96 41.09
N ALA A 344 -30.57 -35.94 40.37
CA ALA A 344 -31.08 -34.58 40.55
C ALA A 344 -32.56 -34.53 40.14
N ALA A 345 -33.44 -34.02 41.01
CA ALA A 345 -34.89 -34.05 40.83
C ALA A 345 -35.43 -33.24 39.64
N ALA A 346 -34.56 -32.55 38.88
CA ALA A 346 -34.92 -31.67 37.77
C ALA A 346 -34.60 -32.22 36.36
N HIS A 347 -34.13 -33.46 36.23
CA HIS A 347 -33.95 -34.10 34.92
C HIS A 347 -35.08 -35.11 34.65
N PRO A 348 -36.15 -34.75 33.90
CA PRO A 348 -37.00 -35.78 33.31
C PRO A 348 -36.14 -36.59 32.32
N ARG A 349 -36.13 -37.91 32.51
CA ARG A 349 -35.46 -38.86 31.61
C ARG A 349 -35.94 -38.62 30.19
N ALA A 350 -35.04 -38.23 29.28
CA ALA A 350 -35.25 -38.43 27.86
C ALA A 350 -35.27 -39.94 27.60
N VAL A 351 -36.46 -40.52 27.60
CA VAL A 351 -36.68 -41.89 27.14
C VAL A 351 -36.40 -41.91 25.64
N SER A 352 -35.28 -42.49 25.25
CA SER A 352 -34.97 -42.83 23.86
C SER A 352 -35.93 -43.92 23.39
N GLY A 353 -37.06 -43.52 22.80
CA GLY A 353 -37.93 -44.41 22.05
C GLY A 353 -37.23 -44.82 20.75
N THR A 354 -36.79 -46.07 20.70
CA THR A 354 -36.41 -46.78 19.47
C THR A 354 -37.63 -46.80 18.53
N GLN A 355 -37.59 -46.03 17.44
CA GLN A 355 -38.51 -46.20 16.32
C GLN A 355 -38.14 -47.49 15.59
N GLU A 356 -38.91 -48.52 15.89
CA GLU A 356 -38.91 -49.79 15.20
C GLU A 356 -39.52 -49.59 13.80
N SER A 357 -38.72 -49.92 12.79
CA SER A 357 -39.07 -49.94 11.38
C SER A 357 -40.29 -50.86 11.15
N LYS A 358 -41.42 -50.27 10.76
CA LYS A 358 -42.49 -50.95 10.04
C LYS A 358 -43.00 -50.04 8.93
N ASN A 359 -42.56 -50.31 7.71
CA ASN A 359 -43.38 -50.05 6.53
C ASN A 359 -43.32 -51.30 5.65
N GLN A 360 -44.45 -52.01 5.66
CA GLN A 360 -44.84 -53.05 4.73
C GLN A 360 -45.95 -52.46 3.85
N VAL A 361 -45.89 -52.82 2.58
CA VAL A 361 -46.85 -52.64 1.46
C VAL A 361 -46.78 -51.30 0.74
#